data_AF-A0A9Q1HD89-F1
#
_entry.id   AF-A0A9Q1HD89-F1
#
_cell.length_a   1.000
_cell.length_b   1.000
_cell.length_c   1.000
_cell.angle_alpha   90.00
_cell.angle_beta   90.00
_cell.angle_gamma   90.00
#
_symmetry.space_group_name_H-M   'P 1'
#
loop_
_entity.id
_entity.type
_entity.pdbx_description
1 polymer ?
#
loop_
_entity_poly.entity_id
_entity_poly.type
_entity_poly.pdbx_seq_one_letter_code
_entity_poly.pdbx_strand_id
1 'polypeptide(L)'
;MAAPMVPRLLPRVSHFYRQHASREQFVSTCRSILANHWMDSFGSHDTSLHTSAICQAGGKWRQQQGLPRAGTEYGPLTDTPDWSYADGRPGPPSKGALKRKDQQRELAIRIDQLAEEVLSGKERYRLSLKALEEKELDRQSRQLKPKSIAASDHKRSHFRGKKVKKPVQEIQDV
;
A
#
# COMPACT_ATOMS: atom_id res chain seq x y z
N MET A 1 56.19 -6.61 -23.32
CA MET A 1 55.01 -7.16 -22.63
C MET A 1 53.78 -6.77 -23.43
N ALA A 2 53.27 -7.72 -24.21
CA ALA A 2 52.33 -7.49 -25.29
C ALA A 2 50.90 -7.78 -24.82
N ALA A 3 49.99 -6.82 -25.04
CA ALA A 3 48.56 -7.00 -24.87
C ALA A 3 47.97 -7.68 -26.12
N PRO A 4 47.17 -8.75 -25.99
CA PRO A 4 46.41 -9.25 -27.13
C PRO A 4 45.01 -8.61 -27.18
N MET A 5 44.75 -7.93 -28.30
CA MET A 5 43.42 -7.63 -28.81
C MET A 5 42.64 -8.92 -29.07
N VAL A 6 41.35 -8.92 -28.73
CA VAL A 6 40.40 -9.96 -29.19
C VAL A 6 39.19 -9.26 -29.82
N PRO A 7 38.77 -9.65 -31.05
CA PRO A 7 37.78 -8.94 -31.84
C PRO A 7 36.33 -9.38 -31.56
N ARG A 8 35.38 -8.47 -31.78
CA ARG A 8 33.93 -8.71 -31.85
C ARG A 8 33.58 -9.48 -33.12
N LEU A 9 32.82 -10.57 -33.00
CA LEU A 9 32.06 -11.18 -34.10
C LEU A 9 30.64 -11.54 -33.63
N LEU A 10 29.67 -11.12 -34.45
CA LEU A 10 28.22 -11.28 -34.32
C LEU A 10 27.75 -12.70 -34.70
N PRO A 11 26.47 -13.06 -34.47
CA PRO A 11 26.03 -14.45 -34.32
C PRO A 11 25.81 -15.16 -35.67
N ARG A 12 26.18 -16.45 -35.71
CA ARG A 12 26.00 -17.33 -36.86
C ARG A 12 24.65 -18.04 -36.76
N VAL A 13 23.79 -17.72 -37.73
CA VAL A 13 22.54 -18.40 -38.05
C VAL A 13 22.83 -19.86 -38.44
N SER A 14 22.16 -20.82 -37.79
CA SER A 14 22.07 -22.20 -38.27
C SER A 14 20.61 -22.53 -38.55
N HIS A 15 20.26 -22.49 -39.83
CA HIS A 15 19.07 -23.14 -40.39
C HIS A 15 19.19 -24.65 -40.17
N PHE A 16 18.25 -25.23 -39.43
CA PHE A 16 17.94 -26.66 -39.52
C PHE A 16 16.60 -26.80 -40.22
N TYR A 17 16.62 -27.42 -41.40
CA TYR A 17 15.48 -27.60 -42.26
C TYR A 17 14.78 -28.93 -41.91
N ARG A 18 13.47 -28.86 -41.68
CA ARG A 18 12.44 -29.74 -42.24
C ARG A 18 12.53 -31.25 -41.96
N GLN A 19 11.55 -31.74 -41.21
CA GLN A 19 10.84 -32.97 -41.57
C GLN A 19 9.33 -32.84 -41.27
N HIS A 20 8.61 -32.79 -42.39
CA HIS A 20 7.20 -33.08 -42.66
C HIS A 20 6.30 -33.60 -41.53
N ALA A 21 5.35 -32.76 -41.11
CA ALA A 21 4.03 -33.21 -40.64
C ALA A 21 3.03 -32.96 -41.77
N SER A 22 2.62 -34.04 -42.45
CA SER A 22 1.52 -34.04 -43.41
C SER A 22 0.42 -34.96 -42.90
N ARG A 23 -0.84 -34.56 -43.19
CA ARG A 23 -2.09 -35.33 -43.11
C ARG A 23 -2.81 -35.37 -41.75
N GLU A 24 -3.31 -34.23 -41.27
CA GLU A 24 -4.60 -34.12 -40.56
C GLU A 24 -5.02 -32.62 -40.52
N GLN A 25 -5.01 -31.95 -41.67
CA GLN A 25 -5.70 -30.67 -41.87
C GLN A 25 -6.67 -30.86 -43.03
N PHE A 26 -7.81 -31.51 -42.77
CA PHE A 26 -8.91 -31.62 -43.74
C PHE A 26 -10.33 -31.51 -43.13
N VAL A 27 -10.52 -30.93 -41.95
CA VAL A 27 -11.87 -30.43 -41.57
C VAL A 27 -11.75 -29.09 -40.86
N SER A 28 -11.13 -28.12 -41.54
CA SER A 28 -11.04 -26.72 -41.11
C SER A 28 -12.19 -25.84 -41.64
N THR A 29 -13.14 -26.37 -42.41
CA THR A 29 -14.18 -25.52 -42.99
C THR A 29 -15.47 -26.31 -43.10
N CYS A 30 -16.40 -26.11 -42.16
CA CYS A 30 -17.88 -26.25 -42.32
C CYS A 30 -18.68 -26.24 -40.98
N ARG A 31 -18.29 -25.45 -39.96
CA ARG A 31 -19.19 -25.14 -38.82
C ARG A 31 -19.02 -23.71 -38.32
N SER A 32 -19.28 -22.73 -39.18
CA SER A 32 -19.31 -21.31 -38.78
C SER A 32 -20.49 -20.49 -39.30
N ILE A 33 -21.50 -21.06 -39.99
CA ILE A 33 -22.60 -20.23 -40.56
C ILE A 33 -24.03 -20.76 -40.35
N LEU A 34 -24.28 -21.92 -39.72
CA LEU A 34 -25.68 -22.38 -39.46
C LEU A 34 -25.88 -22.96 -38.05
N ALA A 35 -25.77 -22.11 -37.03
CA ALA A 35 -26.32 -22.39 -35.70
C ALA A 35 -26.77 -21.12 -34.97
N ASN A 36 -27.16 -20.07 -35.72
CA ASN A 36 -27.67 -18.81 -35.17
C ASN A 36 -29.13 -18.60 -35.59
N HIS A 37 -30.02 -19.55 -35.29
CA HIS A 37 -31.47 -19.31 -35.22
C HIS A 37 -32.17 -20.58 -34.71
N TRP A 38 -32.17 -20.82 -33.40
CA TRP A 38 -33.17 -21.63 -32.64
C TRP A 38 -32.59 -22.05 -31.28
N MET A 39 -32.51 -21.12 -30.33
CA MET A 39 -32.64 -21.42 -28.90
C MET A 39 -32.84 -20.15 -28.04
N ASP A 40 -33.51 -19.12 -28.57
CA ASP A 40 -33.98 -17.97 -27.78
C ASP A 40 -35.50 -18.06 -27.64
N SER A 41 -35.99 -18.96 -26.79
CA SER A 41 -37.41 -18.99 -26.36
C SER A 41 -37.60 -19.97 -25.19
N PHE A 42 -37.00 -19.72 -24.03
CA PHE A 42 -37.54 -20.20 -22.76
C PHE A 42 -37.29 -19.17 -21.66
N GLY A 43 -38.23 -18.24 -21.55
CA GLY A 43 -38.66 -17.52 -20.35
C GLY A 43 -37.62 -17.22 -19.26
N SER A 44 -36.87 -16.12 -19.41
CA SER A 44 -36.44 -15.35 -18.25
C SER A 44 -37.63 -14.50 -17.78
N HIS A 45 -38.47 -15.08 -16.92
CA HIS A 45 -39.25 -14.26 -16.01
C HIS A 45 -38.27 -13.58 -15.07
N ASP A 46 -37.95 -12.32 -15.32
CA ASP A 46 -37.24 -11.45 -14.38
C ASP A 46 -38.07 -11.29 -13.11
N THR A 47 -37.97 -12.27 -12.22
CA THR A 47 -38.29 -12.13 -10.80
C THR A 47 -37.05 -11.61 -10.09
N SER A 48 -36.50 -10.50 -10.59
CA SER A 48 -35.55 -9.70 -9.83
C SER A 48 -36.33 -9.00 -8.71
N LEU A 49 -36.50 -9.71 -7.60
CA LEU A 49 -36.88 -9.08 -6.34
C LEU A 49 -35.69 -8.23 -5.91
N HIS A 50 -35.73 -6.95 -6.27
CA HIS A 50 -34.80 -5.92 -5.86
C HIS A 50 -34.78 -5.81 -4.33
N THR A 51 -33.86 -6.56 -3.71
CA THR A 51 -33.67 -6.66 -2.25
C THR A 51 -32.88 -5.49 -1.67
N SER A 52 -32.56 -4.46 -2.44
CA SER A 52 -31.68 -3.39 -1.94
C SER A 52 -32.37 -2.43 -0.96
N ALA A 53 -33.70 -2.34 -0.96
CA ALA A 53 -34.44 -1.38 -0.14
C ALA A 53 -34.84 -1.90 1.26
N ILE A 54 -35.13 -3.20 1.41
CA ILE A 54 -35.60 -3.79 2.68
C ILE A 54 -34.42 -4.23 3.57
N CYS A 55 -33.27 -4.56 2.97
CA CYS A 55 -32.07 -4.99 3.70
C CYS A 55 -31.30 -3.87 4.44
N GLN A 56 -31.84 -2.64 4.48
CA GLN A 56 -31.16 -1.47 5.03
C GLN A 56 -31.88 -0.84 6.23
N ALA A 57 -33.03 -1.39 6.65
CA ALA A 57 -33.73 -0.91 7.83
C ALA A 57 -32.85 -1.07 9.09
N GLY A 58 -32.68 0.01 9.84
CA GLY A 58 -31.90 0.02 11.08
C GLY A 58 -30.38 0.05 10.92
N GLY A 59 -29.83 0.11 9.70
CA GLY A 59 -28.37 0.13 9.49
C GLY A 59 -27.65 1.31 10.17
N LYS A 60 -28.26 2.51 10.13
CA LYS A 60 -27.71 3.71 10.83
C LYS A 60 -27.64 3.51 12.33
N TRP A 61 -28.69 2.94 12.93
CA TRP A 61 -28.73 2.65 14.36
C TRP A 61 -27.67 1.60 14.72
N ARG A 62 -27.51 0.54 13.92
CA ARG A 62 -26.46 -0.48 14.13
C ARG A 62 -25.06 0.14 14.14
N GLN A 63 -24.76 0.99 13.16
CA GLN A 63 -23.47 1.69 13.10
C GLN A 63 -23.26 2.60 14.31
N GLN A 64 -24.30 3.31 14.77
CA GLN A 64 -24.22 4.11 16.01
C GLN A 64 -23.92 3.25 17.25
N GLN A 65 -24.31 1.98 17.25
CA GLN A 65 -24.01 1.01 18.30
C GLN A 65 -22.69 0.25 18.08
N GLY A 66 -21.90 0.60 17.06
CA GLY A 66 -20.65 -0.11 16.73
C GLY A 66 -20.87 -1.52 16.15
N LEU A 67 -22.06 -1.81 15.63
CA LEU A 67 -22.41 -3.06 14.97
C LEU A 67 -22.20 -2.95 13.45
N PRO A 68 -22.05 -4.08 12.73
CA PRO A 68 -21.96 -4.05 11.27
C PRO A 68 -23.23 -3.49 10.66
N ARG A 69 -23.07 -2.89 9.47
CA ARG A 69 -24.19 -2.26 8.76
C ARG A 69 -25.18 -3.33 8.31
N ALA A 70 -24.70 -4.44 7.76
CA ALA A 70 -25.48 -5.65 7.53
C ALA A 70 -25.31 -6.65 8.67
N GLY A 71 -26.35 -7.42 8.99
CA GLY A 71 -26.31 -8.42 10.06
C GLY A 71 -25.45 -9.66 9.76
N THR A 72 -24.86 -9.75 8.57
CA THR A 72 -24.13 -10.93 8.07
C THR A 72 -22.62 -10.72 7.95
N GLU A 73 -22.10 -9.51 8.15
CA GLU A 73 -20.68 -9.20 7.92
C GLU A 73 -19.75 -9.84 8.96
N TYR A 74 -19.95 -9.49 10.23
CA TYR A 74 -19.19 -10.01 11.36
C TYR A 74 -20.08 -10.05 12.60
N GLY A 75 -19.69 -10.85 13.59
CA GLY A 75 -20.41 -10.97 14.85
C GLY A 75 -21.00 -12.35 15.08
N PRO A 76 -21.75 -12.53 16.19
CA PRO A 76 -22.10 -13.85 16.68
C PRO A 76 -22.87 -14.66 15.63
N LEU A 77 -23.83 -14.05 14.93
CA LEU A 77 -24.61 -14.74 13.90
C LEU A 77 -23.77 -15.34 12.76
N THR A 78 -22.62 -14.75 12.42
CA THR A 78 -21.80 -15.16 11.28
C THR A 78 -20.55 -15.96 11.68
N ASP A 79 -20.04 -15.72 12.89
CA ASP A 79 -18.77 -16.28 13.36
C ASP A 79 -18.97 -17.48 14.30
N THR A 80 -20.15 -17.65 14.91
CA THR A 80 -20.45 -18.86 15.68
C THR A 80 -20.75 -20.04 14.75
N PRO A 81 -20.34 -21.27 15.11
CA PRO A 81 -20.70 -22.45 14.34
C PRO A 81 -22.20 -22.73 14.43
N ASP A 82 -22.83 -23.01 13.30
CA ASP A 82 -24.28 -23.27 13.21
C ASP A 82 -24.71 -24.57 13.94
N TRP A 83 -23.77 -25.46 14.24
CA TRP A 83 -24.00 -26.72 14.93
C TRP A 83 -22.73 -27.26 15.61
N SER A 84 -22.91 -28.20 16.54
CA SER A 84 -21.83 -28.94 17.22
C SER A 84 -22.22 -30.41 17.39
N TYR A 85 -21.23 -31.27 17.64
CA TYR A 85 -21.51 -32.68 17.94
C TYR A 85 -22.17 -32.81 19.31
N ALA A 86 -22.99 -33.85 19.51
CA ALA A 86 -23.65 -34.11 20.81
C ALA A 86 -22.65 -34.26 21.97
N ASP A 87 -21.43 -34.76 21.67
CA ASP A 87 -20.33 -34.88 22.64
C ASP A 87 -19.69 -33.54 23.04
N GLY A 88 -20.14 -32.43 22.46
CA GLY A 88 -19.58 -31.09 22.67
C GLY A 88 -18.33 -30.78 21.85
N ARG A 89 -17.92 -31.67 20.94
CA ARG A 89 -16.85 -31.37 19.97
C ARG A 89 -17.32 -30.27 19.01
N PRO A 90 -16.48 -29.27 18.70
CA PRO A 90 -16.84 -28.25 17.73
C PRO A 90 -16.99 -28.88 16.34
N GLY A 91 -17.93 -28.34 15.55
CA GLY A 91 -18.05 -28.70 14.14
C GLY A 91 -16.79 -28.31 13.36
N PRO A 92 -16.48 -29.01 12.24
CA PRO A 92 -15.40 -28.59 11.36
C PRO A 92 -15.68 -27.17 10.82
N PRO A 93 -14.64 -26.32 10.68
CA PRO A 93 -14.82 -24.94 10.24
C PRO A 93 -15.29 -24.89 8.78
N SER A 94 -16.23 -23.97 8.49
CA SER A 94 -16.69 -23.75 7.13
C SER A 94 -15.60 -23.07 6.28
N LYS A 95 -15.63 -23.30 4.95
CA LYS A 95 -14.69 -22.66 4.01
C LYS A 95 -14.74 -21.14 4.11
N GLY A 96 -15.93 -20.57 4.29
CA GLY A 96 -16.12 -19.13 4.46
C GLY A 96 -15.51 -18.58 5.75
N ALA A 97 -15.63 -19.32 6.85
CA ALA A 97 -15.01 -18.94 8.12
C ALA A 97 -13.48 -18.96 8.04
N LEU A 98 -12.89 -19.97 7.38
CA LEU A 98 -11.45 -20.02 7.13
C LEU A 98 -10.99 -18.83 6.29
N LYS A 99 -11.65 -18.57 5.16
CA LYS A 99 -11.34 -17.43 4.29
C LYS A 99 -11.39 -16.09 5.04
N ARG A 100 -12.40 -15.87 5.87
CA ARG A 100 -12.53 -14.65 6.69
C ARG A 100 -11.35 -14.50 7.66
N LYS A 101 -10.92 -15.59 8.31
CA LYS A 101 -9.76 -15.59 9.21
C LYS A 101 -8.47 -15.26 8.47
N ASP A 102 -8.27 -15.84 7.30
CA ASP A 102 -7.09 -15.57 6.47
C ASP A 102 -7.05 -14.10 6.03
N GLN A 103 -8.18 -13.56 5.58
CA GLN A 103 -8.31 -12.14 5.24
C GLN A 103 -8.02 -11.23 6.43
N GLN A 104 -8.55 -11.54 7.62
CA GLN A 104 -8.27 -10.78 8.84
C GLN A 104 -6.78 -10.82 9.20
N ARG A 105 -6.13 -11.98 9.02
CA ARG A 105 -4.69 -12.12 9.24
C ARG A 105 -3.88 -11.27 8.27
N GLU A 106 -4.20 -11.32 6.98
CA GLU A 106 -3.53 -10.50 5.95
C GLU A 106 -3.69 -9.00 6.23
N LEU A 107 -4.90 -8.57 6.62
CA LEU A 107 -5.17 -7.19 7.00
C LEU A 107 -4.36 -6.77 8.23
N ALA A 108 -4.29 -7.60 9.27
CA ALA A 108 -3.51 -7.30 10.47
C ALA A 108 -2.02 -7.14 10.17
N ILE A 109 -1.44 -8.05 9.38
CA ILE A 109 -0.04 -7.96 8.94
C ILE A 109 0.20 -6.67 8.17
N ARG A 110 -0.73 -6.29 7.29
CA ARG A 110 -0.59 -5.07 6.49
C ARG A 110 -0.66 -3.80 7.34
N ILE A 111 -1.56 -3.76 8.32
CA ILE A 111 -1.68 -2.64 9.26
C ILE A 111 -0.37 -2.44 10.01
N ASP A 112 0.22 -3.52 10.52
CA ASP A 112 1.46 -3.49 11.29
C ASP A 112 2.62 -2.96 10.44
N GLN A 113 2.82 -3.51 9.24
CA GLN A 113 3.83 -3.04 8.29
C GLN A 113 3.72 -1.54 8.00
N LEU A 114 2.50 -1.06 7.71
CA LEU A 114 2.27 0.35 7.40
C LEU A 114 2.52 1.25 8.63
N ALA A 115 2.16 0.78 9.82
CA ALA A 115 2.42 1.50 11.05
C ALA A 115 3.93 1.64 11.30
N GLU A 116 4.69 0.54 11.13
CA GLU A 116 6.15 0.53 11.24
C GLU A 116 6.81 1.49 10.23
N GLU A 117 6.38 1.49 8.97
CA GLU A 117 6.90 2.39 7.94
C GLU A 117 6.71 3.86 8.32
N VAL A 118 5.51 4.22 8.80
CA VAL A 118 5.19 5.59 9.23
C VAL A 118 6.03 5.99 10.44
N LEU A 119 6.15 5.11 11.45
CA LEU A 119 6.93 5.39 12.66
C LEU A 119 8.42 5.52 12.32
N SER A 120 8.96 4.63 11.51
CA SER A 120 10.35 4.69 11.02
C SER A 120 10.61 5.98 10.25
N GLY A 121 9.67 6.39 9.39
CA GLY A 121 9.74 7.66 8.66
C GLY A 121 9.80 8.88 9.57
N LYS A 122 8.95 8.92 10.61
CA LYS A 122 8.97 9.98 11.62
C LYS A 122 10.31 10.05 12.36
N GLU A 123 10.86 8.90 12.74
CA GLU A 123 12.12 8.86 13.48
C GLU A 123 13.31 9.30 12.62
N ARG A 124 13.38 8.85 11.36
CA ARG A 124 14.39 9.32 10.39
C ARG A 124 14.30 10.83 10.20
N TYR A 125 13.08 11.38 10.08
CA TYR A 125 12.90 12.82 9.95
C TYR A 125 13.40 13.58 11.18
N ARG A 126 13.05 13.12 12.39
CA ARG A 126 13.56 13.70 13.65
C ARG A 126 15.08 13.69 13.73
N LEU A 127 15.71 12.56 13.37
CA LEU A 127 17.17 12.45 13.34
C LEU A 127 17.78 13.39 12.30
N SER A 128 17.15 13.56 11.14
CA SER A 128 17.63 14.48 10.10
C SER A 128 17.62 15.94 10.55
N LEU A 129 16.59 16.36 11.30
CA LEU A 129 16.50 17.70 11.88
C LEU A 129 17.60 17.94 12.91
N LYS A 130 17.81 16.99 13.83
CA LYS A 130 18.90 17.05 14.82
C LYS A 130 20.27 17.13 14.17
N ALA A 131 20.52 16.32 13.14
CA ALA A 131 21.78 16.33 12.40
C ALA A 131 22.00 17.65 11.63
N LEU A 132 20.93 18.29 11.15
CA LEU A 132 21.01 19.60 10.51
C LEU A 132 21.36 20.70 11.52
N GLU A 133 20.73 20.68 12.70
CA GLU A 133 21.02 21.59 13.80
C GLU A 133 22.47 21.45 14.28
N GLU A 134 22.95 20.22 14.49
CA GLU A 134 24.33 19.96 14.90
C GLU A 134 25.35 20.48 13.88
N LYS A 135 25.08 20.28 12.58
CA LYS A 135 25.93 20.83 11.50
C LYS A 135 25.96 22.34 11.50
N GLU A 136 24.83 22.99 11.80
CA GLU A 136 24.76 24.44 11.86
C GLU A 136 25.55 24.99 13.06
N LEU A 137 25.42 24.35 14.23
CA LEU A 137 26.20 24.68 15.42
C LEU A 137 27.70 24.47 15.18
N ASP A 138 28.07 23.35 14.55
CA ASP A 138 29.44 23.05 14.17
C ASP A 138 29.98 24.11 13.20
N ARG A 139 29.20 24.48 12.17
CA ARG A 139 29.54 25.58 11.24
C ARG A 139 29.75 26.90 11.98
N GLN A 140 28.90 27.24 12.93
CA GLN A 140 29.03 28.48 13.72
C GLN A 140 30.26 28.45 14.63
N SER A 141 30.54 27.32 15.28
CA SER A 141 31.72 27.16 16.15
C SER A 141 33.04 27.24 15.37
N ARG A 142 33.05 26.75 14.13
CA ARG A 142 34.21 26.76 13.22
C ARG A 142 34.41 28.10 12.50
N GLN A 143 33.44 29.02 12.55
CA GLN A 143 33.57 30.33 11.91
C GLN A 143 34.67 31.15 12.59
N LEU A 144 35.61 31.64 11.78
CA LEU A 144 36.64 32.57 12.23
C LEU A 144 36.02 33.94 12.56
N LYS A 145 36.56 34.61 13.57
CA LYS A 145 36.13 35.97 13.91
C LYS A 145 36.36 36.91 12.70
N PRO A 146 35.40 37.79 12.38
CA PRO A 146 35.54 38.70 11.26
C PRO A 146 36.66 39.72 11.53
N LYS A 147 37.60 39.85 10.59
CA LYS A 147 38.78 40.72 10.71
C LYS A 147 38.46 42.23 10.68
N SER A 148 37.39 42.64 9.99
CA SER A 148 37.16 44.05 9.64
C SER A 148 36.61 44.93 10.78
N ILE A 149 35.95 44.35 11.79
CA ILE A 149 35.30 45.10 12.88
C ILE A 149 36.27 45.34 14.05
N ALA A 150 37.05 44.34 14.45
CA ALA A 150 37.99 44.46 15.57
C ALA A 150 39.11 45.50 15.33
N ALA A 151 39.52 45.71 14.07
CA ALA A 151 40.51 46.73 13.70
C ALA A 151 39.91 48.16 13.64
N SER A 152 38.59 48.29 13.44
CA SER A 152 37.90 49.58 13.30
C SER A 152 37.21 50.06 14.58
N ASP A 153 36.94 49.17 15.54
CA ASP A 153 36.27 49.48 16.81
C ASP A 153 37.07 50.42 17.74
N HIS A 154 38.40 50.51 17.60
CA HIS A 154 39.20 51.55 18.27
C HIS A 154 38.70 52.99 17.97
N LYS A 155 38.08 53.22 16.80
CA LYS A 155 37.64 54.55 16.35
C LYS A 155 36.16 54.86 16.67
N ARG A 156 35.39 53.92 17.24
CA ARG A 156 33.90 53.97 17.25
C ARG A 156 33.24 54.17 18.62
N SER A 157 33.94 54.76 19.60
CA SER A 157 33.42 54.96 20.98
C SER A 157 32.32 56.02 21.14
N HIS A 158 31.79 56.61 20.06
CA HIS A 158 30.96 57.82 20.15
C HIS A 158 29.46 57.71 19.84
N PHE A 159 28.86 56.52 19.70
CA PHE A 159 27.41 56.42 19.45
C PHE A 159 26.69 55.39 20.33
N ARG A 160 25.94 55.91 21.32
CA ARG A 160 25.20 55.15 22.33
C ARG A 160 23.93 54.47 21.77
N GLY A 161 23.73 53.23 22.21
CA GLY A 161 22.51 52.73 22.88
C GLY A 161 21.18 52.68 22.12
N LYS A 162 20.74 51.47 21.74
CA LYS A 162 19.31 51.09 21.71
C LYS A 162 19.13 49.70 22.32
N LYS A 163 18.22 49.56 23.28
CA LYS A 163 17.89 48.29 23.94
C LYS A 163 17.17 47.36 22.97
N VAL A 164 17.70 46.15 22.76
CA VAL A 164 17.08 45.09 21.96
C VAL A 164 16.12 44.30 22.87
N LYS A 165 14.85 44.16 22.47
CA LYS A 165 13.85 43.33 23.16
C LYS A 165 14.17 41.84 22.96
N LYS A 166 14.08 41.04 24.02
CA LYS A 166 14.29 39.58 23.98
C LYS A 166 13.15 38.90 23.18
N PRO A 167 13.45 37.94 22.29
CA PRO A 167 12.41 37.17 21.61
C PRO A 167 11.74 36.18 22.57
N VAL A 168 10.44 35.98 22.34
CA VAL A 168 9.54 35.07 23.07
C VAL A 168 9.94 33.62 22.78
N GLN A 169 10.01 32.78 23.82
CA GLN A 169 10.35 31.37 23.68
C GLN A 169 9.22 30.60 22.97
N GLU A 170 9.63 29.78 22.01
CA GLU A 170 8.80 28.90 21.19
C GLU A 170 8.19 27.78 22.06
N ILE A 171 6.87 27.64 21.98
CA ILE A 171 6.08 26.64 22.71
C ILE A 171 6.44 25.26 22.13
N GLN A 172 6.94 24.37 22.98
CA GLN A 172 7.11 22.97 22.62
C GLN A 172 5.74 22.29 22.62
N ASP A 173 5.31 21.82 21.45
CA ASP A 173 4.07 21.07 21.26
C ASP A 173 4.10 19.72 22.00
N VAL A 174 2.98 19.42 22.67
CA VAL A 174 2.64 18.17 23.39
C VAL A 174 2.44 17.01 22.41
#